data_AF-X1SIZ1-F1
#
_entry.id   AF-X1SIZ1-F1
#
_cell.length_a   1.000
_cell.length_b   1.000
_cell.length_c   1.000
_cell.angle_alpha   90.00
_cell.angle_beta   90.00
_cell.angle_gamma   90.00
#
_symmetry.space_group_name_H-M   'P 1'
#
loop_
_entity.id
_entity.type
_entity.pdbx_description
1 polymer ?
#
loop_
_entity_poly.entity_id
_entity_poly.type
_entity_poly.pdbx_seq_one_letter_code
_entity_poly.pdbx_strand_id
1 'polypeptide(L)'
;QQLNIVSVERLLEGVEGLYTAVSPPGKLTVMLGDVVRVLLQVEYRGPALSGKIHVSYGRQNLVFNEDGNKQNDIDPAEFPQSFDWVLVGFACDIAIGGSYGTEYDLYAKIEGVPGPDIEAPKLFNVLDVLGAAEFRGFEITSYDIV
;
A
#
# COMPACT_ATOMS: atom_id res chain seq x y z
N GLN A 1 0.27 -31.75 18.69
CA GLN A 1 0.56 -31.43 17.28
C GLN A 1 0.53 -29.91 17.17
N GLN A 2 1.69 -29.27 17.05
CA GLN A 2 1.82 -27.81 17.04
C GLN A 2 1.40 -27.32 15.65
N LEU A 3 0.37 -26.46 15.59
CA LEU A 3 -0.03 -25.80 14.34
C LEU A 3 1.07 -24.79 14.00
N ASN A 4 1.87 -25.10 12.97
CA ASN A 4 2.75 -24.11 12.35
C ASN A 4 1.86 -23.08 11.66
N ILE A 5 1.71 -21.91 12.27
CA ILE A 5 1.22 -20.73 11.57
C ILE A 5 2.37 -20.31 10.65
N VAL A 6 2.33 -20.79 9.41
CA VAL A 6 3.19 -20.30 8.35
C VAL A 6 2.64 -18.92 7.98
N SER A 7 3.41 -17.85 8.22
CA SER A 7 2.98 -16.49 7.87
C SER A 7 2.68 -16.43 6.37
N VAL A 8 1.67 -15.62 6.00
CA VAL A 8 1.21 -15.45 4.60
C VAL A 8 2.37 -15.04 3.68
N GLU A 9 3.39 -14.38 4.23
CA GLU A 9 4.63 -13.98 3.57
C GLU A 9 5.37 -15.17 2.93
N ARG A 10 5.43 -16.33 3.61
CA ARG A 10 6.09 -17.53 3.07
C ARG A 10 5.28 -18.25 1.99
N LEU A 11 3.96 -18.03 1.92
CA LEU A 11 3.11 -18.64 0.89
C LEU A 11 3.27 -17.95 -0.47
N LEU A 12 3.80 -16.72 -0.49
CA LEU A 12 3.92 -15.90 -1.70
C LEU A 12 5.31 -15.97 -2.36
N GLU A 13 6.30 -16.63 -1.75
CA GLU A 13 7.67 -16.71 -2.28
C GLU A 13 7.84 -17.59 -3.54
N GLY A 14 6.76 -18.18 -4.10
CA GLY A 14 6.86 -19.24 -5.10
C GLY A 14 5.92 -19.19 -6.31
N VAL A 15 5.21 -18.09 -6.56
CA VAL A 15 4.39 -17.97 -7.78
C VAL A 15 5.06 -16.98 -8.73
N GLU A 16 5.53 -17.45 -9.88
CA GLU A 16 6.04 -16.56 -10.93
C GLU A 16 4.87 -15.73 -11.52
N GLY A 17 5.04 -14.40 -11.52
CA GLY A 17 4.02 -13.41 -11.90
C GLY A 17 3.36 -12.66 -10.72
N LEU A 18 3.86 -12.84 -9.50
CA LEU A 18 3.22 -12.48 -8.24
C LEU A 18 3.85 -11.24 -7.61
N TYR A 19 3.00 -10.27 -7.26
CA TYR A 19 3.23 -9.06 -6.45
C TYR A 19 4.63 -8.92 -5.82
N THR A 20 5.36 -7.86 -6.17
CA THR A 20 6.52 -7.36 -5.39
C THR A 20 6.03 -6.84 -4.05
N ALA A 21 5.71 -7.76 -3.13
CA ALA A 21 5.39 -7.41 -1.76
C ALA A 21 6.64 -6.84 -1.09
N VAL A 22 6.59 -5.56 -0.71
CA VAL A 22 7.66 -4.92 0.03
C VAL A 22 7.13 -4.59 1.43
N SER A 23 7.80 -5.11 2.46
CA SER A 23 7.48 -4.74 3.84
C SER A 23 7.94 -3.30 4.10
N PRO A 24 7.11 -2.45 4.72
CA PRO A 24 7.55 -1.11 5.13
C PRO A 24 8.84 -1.16 5.98
N PRO A 25 9.78 -0.22 5.79
CA PRO A 25 9.74 0.96 4.92
C PRO A 25 10.31 0.72 3.52
N GLY A 26 10.38 -0.54 3.05
CA GLY A 26 10.96 -0.82 1.76
C GLY A 26 10.20 -0.10 0.63
N LYS A 27 10.91 0.10 -0.48
CA LYS A 27 10.45 0.92 -1.58
C LYS A 27 9.92 0.07 -2.73
N LEU A 28 8.76 0.45 -3.25
CA LEU A 28 8.12 -0.17 -4.40
C LEU A 28 8.27 0.73 -5.64
N THR A 29 8.66 0.15 -6.76
CA THR A 29 8.60 0.81 -8.07
C THR A 29 7.41 0.24 -8.85
N VAL A 30 6.54 1.12 -9.34
CA VAL A 30 5.31 0.78 -10.07
C VAL A 30 5.21 1.57 -11.37
N MET A 31 4.37 1.11 -12.28
CA MET A 31 4.00 1.83 -13.49
C MET A 31 2.76 2.69 -13.25
N LEU A 32 2.66 3.80 -13.97
CA LEU A 32 1.41 4.55 -14.05
C LEU A 32 0.30 3.63 -14.62
N GLY A 33 -0.84 3.56 -13.94
CA GLY A 33 -1.96 2.67 -14.25
C GLY A 33 -1.97 1.36 -13.46
N ASP A 34 -0.91 1.04 -12.71
CA ASP A 34 -0.91 -0.12 -11.80
C ASP A 34 -1.91 0.08 -10.64
N VAL A 35 -2.17 -1.01 -9.91
CA VAL A 35 -2.91 -0.99 -8.65
C VAL A 35 -2.01 -1.52 -7.54
N VAL A 36 -1.84 -0.74 -6.48
CA VAL A 36 -1.08 -1.14 -5.28
C VAL A 36 -2.04 -1.52 -4.18
N ARG A 37 -1.89 -2.73 -3.64
CA ARG A 37 -2.62 -3.18 -2.45
C ARG A 37 -1.85 -2.81 -1.19
N VAL A 38 -2.45 -1.97 -0.35
CA VAL A 38 -1.95 -1.60 0.98
C VAL A 38 -2.61 -2.49 2.02
N LEU A 39 -1.80 -3.23 2.77
CA LEU A 39 -2.27 -4.05 3.89
C LEU A 39 -2.12 -3.26 5.18
N LEU A 40 -3.20 -3.16 5.95
CA LEU A 40 -3.24 -2.44 7.22
C LEU A 40 -3.67 -3.38 8.34
N GLN A 41 -3.22 -3.10 9.55
CA GLN A 41 -3.69 -3.80 10.74
C GLN A 41 -3.70 -2.88 11.95
N VAL A 42 -4.60 -3.15 12.87
CA VAL A 42 -4.69 -2.44 14.15
C VAL A 42 -5.14 -3.39 15.25
N GLU A 43 -4.56 -3.25 16.44
CA GLU A 43 -5.09 -3.91 17.63
C GLU A 43 -6.30 -3.11 18.14
N TYR A 44 -7.45 -3.77 18.22
CA TYR A 44 -8.73 -3.17 18.58
C TYR A 44 -9.29 -3.81 19.85
N ARG A 45 -9.90 -2.98 20.71
CA ARG A 45 -10.71 -3.41 21.85
C ARG A 45 -11.76 -2.35 22.12
N GLY A 46 -13.04 -2.72 22.12
CA GLY A 46 -14.13 -1.76 22.25
C GLY A 46 -15.50 -2.28 21.84
N PRO A 47 -16.51 -1.40 21.74
CA PRO A 47 -17.82 -1.73 21.20
C PRO A 47 -17.73 -2.09 19.70
N ALA A 48 -18.82 -2.57 19.08
CA ALA A 48 -18.83 -2.66 17.62
C ALA A 48 -18.81 -1.25 17.01
N LEU A 49 -17.96 -1.00 16.01
CA LEU A 49 -17.89 0.26 15.27
C LEU A 49 -17.86 0.01 13.77
N SER A 50 -18.52 0.88 13.01
CA SER A 50 -18.40 0.99 11.56
C SER A 50 -17.82 2.36 11.25
N GLY A 51 -16.55 2.38 10.85
CA GLY A 51 -15.85 3.60 10.45
C GLY A 51 -15.50 3.57 8.97
N LYS A 52 -14.45 4.30 8.61
CA LYS A 52 -13.86 4.31 7.28
C LYS A 52 -12.33 4.28 7.42
N ILE A 53 -11.63 3.60 6.52
CA ILE A 53 -10.17 3.73 6.40
C ILE A 53 -9.86 4.49 5.12
N HIS A 54 -9.19 5.62 5.27
CA HIS A 54 -8.67 6.40 4.15
C HIS A 54 -7.19 6.06 3.95
N VAL A 55 -6.80 5.76 2.71
CA VAL A 55 -5.40 5.50 2.35
C VAL A 55 -5.03 6.36 1.15
N SER A 56 -3.88 7.01 1.22
CA SER A 56 -3.44 7.94 0.19
C SER A 56 -1.92 7.97 0.05
N TYR A 57 -1.46 8.19 -1.18
CA TYR A 57 -0.06 8.39 -1.51
C TYR A 57 0.16 9.77 -2.14
N GLY A 58 1.34 10.33 -1.94
CA GLY A 58 1.58 11.73 -2.28
C GLY A 58 3.02 12.13 -1.99
N ARG A 59 3.29 13.43 -2.00
CA ARG A 59 4.57 13.96 -1.52
C ARG A 59 4.27 14.88 -0.36
N GLN A 60 4.88 14.62 0.79
CA GLN A 60 4.77 15.52 1.92
C GLN A 60 5.73 16.70 1.75
N ASN A 61 5.16 17.91 1.74
CA ASN A 61 5.92 19.15 1.96
C ASN A 61 5.77 19.56 3.44
N LEU A 62 5.20 20.74 3.74
CA LEU A 62 4.84 21.12 5.12
C LEU A 62 3.62 20.35 5.67
N VAL A 63 2.71 19.93 4.77
CA VAL A 63 1.52 19.12 5.05
C VAL A 63 1.47 18.02 3.99
N PHE A 64 0.79 16.90 4.26
CA PHE A 64 0.61 15.86 3.25
C PHE A 64 -0.32 16.41 2.16
N ASN A 65 0.17 16.45 0.91
CA ASN A 65 -0.62 16.94 -0.20
C ASN A 65 -1.45 15.79 -0.76
N GLU A 66 -2.64 15.61 -0.19
CA GLU A 66 -3.65 14.70 -0.74
C GLU A 66 -4.04 15.18 -2.15
N ASP A 67 -3.88 14.29 -3.12
CA ASP A 67 -4.39 14.45 -4.48
C ASP A 67 -5.52 13.45 -4.64
N GLY A 68 -6.72 13.92 -4.99
CA GLY A 68 -7.92 13.07 -5.07
C GLY A 68 -7.80 11.89 -6.04
N ASN A 69 -6.80 11.89 -6.93
CA ASN A 69 -6.50 10.76 -7.82
C ASN A 69 -5.51 9.74 -7.23
N LYS A 70 -5.02 9.94 -6.01
CA LYS A 70 -3.95 9.17 -5.38
C LYS A 70 -4.38 8.54 -4.05
N GLN A 71 -5.65 8.16 -3.96
CA GLN A 71 -6.26 7.69 -2.72
C GLN A 71 -7.35 6.66 -2.99
N ASN A 72 -7.67 5.87 -1.97
CA ASN A 72 -8.89 5.07 -1.93
C ASN A 72 -9.33 4.83 -0.48
N ASP A 73 -10.61 4.49 -0.31
CA ASP A 73 -11.26 4.30 0.97
C ASP A 73 -11.76 2.86 1.13
N ILE A 74 -11.73 2.35 2.36
CA ILE A 74 -12.51 1.19 2.80
C ILE A 74 -13.68 1.74 3.61
N ASP A 75 -14.88 1.69 3.03
CA ASP A 75 -16.13 2.16 3.62
C ASP A 75 -17.25 1.12 3.38
N PRO A 76 -17.74 0.42 4.43
CA PRO A 76 -17.37 0.56 5.83
C PRO A 76 -16.07 -0.19 6.21
N ALA A 77 -15.34 0.35 7.19
CA ALA A 77 -14.31 -0.36 7.94
C ALA A 77 -14.88 -0.84 9.28
N GLU A 78 -15.08 -2.15 9.39
CA GLU A 78 -15.78 -2.77 10.51
C GLU A 78 -14.82 -3.20 11.63
N PHE A 79 -15.19 -2.86 12.87
CA PHE A 79 -14.48 -3.26 14.08
C PHE A 79 -15.42 -4.08 14.98
N PRO A 80 -15.04 -5.31 15.36
CA PRO A 80 -15.90 -6.18 16.14
C PRO A 80 -15.97 -5.71 17.60
N GLN A 81 -17.11 -5.90 18.25
CA GLN A 81 -17.14 -5.77 19.71
C GLN A 81 -16.17 -6.76 20.34
N SER A 82 -15.27 -6.27 21.19
CA SER A 82 -14.32 -7.10 21.93
C SER A 82 -13.96 -6.51 23.29
N PHE A 83 -13.91 -7.37 24.30
CA PHE A 83 -13.37 -7.06 25.63
C PHE A 83 -11.86 -7.32 25.74
N ASP A 84 -11.30 -8.08 24.80
CA ASP A 84 -9.86 -8.35 24.66
C ASP A 84 -9.29 -7.59 23.45
N TRP A 85 -7.97 -7.44 23.40
CA TRP A 85 -7.31 -6.91 22.20
C TRP A 85 -7.37 -7.95 21.08
N VAL A 86 -7.93 -7.56 19.94
CA VAL A 86 -8.00 -8.37 18.73
C VAL A 86 -7.29 -7.67 17.59
N LEU A 87 -6.58 -8.41 16.76
CA LEU A 87 -5.97 -7.87 15.55
C LEU A 87 -7.02 -7.81 14.45
N VAL A 88 -7.26 -6.61 13.90
CA VAL A 88 -8.17 -6.39 12.77
C VAL A 88 -7.34 -5.99 11.57
N GLY A 89 -7.49 -6.73 10.46
CA GLY A 89 -6.74 -6.53 9.22
C GLY A 89 -7.62 -5.95 8.11
N PHE A 90 -7.02 -5.12 7.26
CA PHE A 90 -7.68 -4.47 6.14
C PHE A 90 -6.77 -4.49 4.90
N ALA A 91 -7.39 -4.45 3.72
CA ALA A 91 -6.68 -4.33 2.44
C ALA A 91 -7.34 -3.22 1.61
N CYS A 92 -6.56 -2.22 1.23
CA CYS A 92 -7.02 -1.12 0.38
C CYS A 92 -6.25 -1.14 -0.95
N ASP A 93 -6.96 -1.26 -2.06
CA ASP A 93 -6.38 -1.20 -3.39
C ASP A 93 -6.40 0.24 -3.89
N ILE A 94 -5.23 0.80 -4.22
CA ILE A 94 -5.08 2.18 -4.70
C ILE A 94 -4.60 2.14 -6.15
N ALA A 95 -5.35 2.76 -7.04
CA ALA A 95 -4.91 2.95 -8.42
C ALA A 95 -3.78 3.99 -8.49
N ILE A 96 -2.73 3.68 -9.23
CA ILE A 96 -1.59 4.56 -9.45
C ILE A 96 -1.90 5.50 -10.60
N GLY A 97 -2.44 6.67 -10.25
CA GLY A 97 -2.83 7.73 -11.17
C GLY A 97 -2.00 9.02 -11.04
N GLY A 98 -2.34 9.99 -11.89
CA GLY A 98 -1.77 11.33 -11.87
C GLY A 98 -0.34 11.41 -12.41
N SER A 99 0.50 12.20 -11.75
CA SER A 99 1.89 12.42 -12.15
C SER A 99 2.79 11.24 -11.81
N TYR A 100 3.65 10.84 -12.75
CA TYR A 100 4.77 9.93 -12.46
C TYR A 100 5.89 10.67 -11.70
N GLY A 101 6.84 9.91 -11.15
CA GLY A 101 8.02 10.43 -10.46
C GLY A 101 8.39 9.63 -9.21
N THR A 102 9.42 10.11 -8.51
CA THR A 102 10.00 9.39 -7.37
C THR A 102 9.56 9.96 -6.02
N GLU A 103 9.90 9.26 -4.95
CA GLU A 103 9.78 9.75 -3.56
C GLU A 103 8.34 10.02 -3.13
N TYR A 104 7.41 9.16 -3.55
CA TYR A 104 6.07 9.18 -3.00
C TYR A 104 6.05 8.55 -1.61
N ASP A 105 5.35 9.23 -0.71
CA ASP A 105 5.03 8.84 0.65
C ASP A 105 3.67 8.14 0.68
N LEU A 106 3.42 7.33 1.70
CA LEU A 106 2.15 6.64 1.94
C LEU A 106 1.66 6.94 3.36
N TYR A 107 0.37 7.23 3.49
CA TYR A 107 -0.27 7.33 4.80
C TYR A 107 -1.67 6.72 4.78
N ALA A 108 -2.17 6.40 5.97
CA ALA A 108 -3.52 5.94 6.18
C ALA A 108 -4.09 6.52 7.48
N LYS A 109 -5.41 6.60 7.57
CA LYS A 109 -6.11 6.98 8.79
C LYS A 109 -7.47 6.28 8.93
N ILE A 110 -7.91 6.10 10.17
CA ILE A 110 -9.27 5.68 10.49
C ILE A 110 -10.10 6.94 10.72
N GLU A 111 -11.24 7.03 10.05
CA GLU A 111 -12.23 8.10 10.12
C GLU A 111 -13.60 7.55 10.54
N GLY A 112 -14.53 8.44 10.91
CA GLY A 112 -15.94 8.07 11.14
C GLY A 112 -16.20 7.25 12.41
N VAL A 113 -15.20 7.08 13.27
CA VAL A 113 -15.33 6.47 14.61
C VAL A 113 -15.45 7.56 15.69
N PRO A 114 -15.97 7.27 16.90
CA PRO A 114 -16.05 8.26 17.97
C PRO A 114 -14.68 8.85 18.35
N GLY A 115 -14.53 10.17 18.20
CA GLY A 115 -13.29 10.89 18.50
C GLY A 115 -12.71 11.58 17.25
N PRO A 116 -11.48 12.11 17.34
CA PRO A 116 -10.74 12.57 16.16
C PRO A 116 -10.28 11.39 15.30
N ASP A 117 -9.89 11.69 14.06
CA ASP A 117 -9.23 10.74 13.15
C ASP A 117 -8.00 10.13 13.82
N ILE A 118 -7.76 8.84 13.54
CA ILE A 118 -6.61 8.10 14.05
C ILE A 118 -5.63 7.90 12.89
N GLU A 119 -4.50 8.59 12.93
CA GLU A 119 -3.46 8.50 11.90
C GLU A 119 -2.51 7.32 12.13
N ALA A 120 -2.20 6.59 11.07
CA ALA A 120 -1.10 5.64 11.06
C ALA A 120 0.26 6.38 10.99
N PRO A 121 1.37 5.74 11.40
CA PRO A 121 2.70 6.27 11.12
C PRO A 121 2.88 6.52 9.61
N LYS A 122 3.40 7.71 9.28
CA LYS A 122 3.68 8.07 7.88
C LYS A 122 4.88 7.28 7.36
N LEU A 123 4.74 6.73 6.16
CA LEU A 123 5.82 6.03 5.47
C LEU A 123 6.39 6.95 4.39
N PHE A 124 7.67 7.28 4.51
CA PHE A 124 8.33 8.23 3.63
C PHE A 124 9.11 7.54 2.51
N ASN A 125 9.05 8.08 1.29
CA ASN A 125 9.84 7.62 0.14
C ASN A 125 9.69 6.10 -0.14
N VAL A 126 8.45 5.61 -0.10
CA VAL A 126 8.13 4.18 -0.25
C VAL A 126 7.62 3.81 -1.64
N LEU A 127 7.36 4.78 -2.51
CA LEU A 127 6.85 4.52 -3.86
C LEU A 127 7.55 5.38 -4.93
N ASP A 128 8.00 4.74 -6.01
CA ASP A 128 8.40 5.39 -7.26
C ASP A 128 7.43 4.99 -8.38
N VAL A 129 6.95 5.96 -9.14
CA VAL A 129 6.03 5.76 -10.26
C VAL A 129 6.76 6.06 -11.57
N LEU A 130 6.89 5.06 -12.44
CA LEU A 130 7.43 5.21 -13.78
C LEU A 130 6.31 5.55 -14.78
N GLY A 131 6.55 6.58 -15.60
CA GLY A 131 5.61 7.05 -16.61
C GLY A 131 5.91 6.59 -18.04
N ALA A 132 7.06 5.93 -18.25
CA ALA A 132 7.51 5.48 -19.55
C ALA A 132 8.40 4.24 -19.40
N ALA A 133 8.56 3.49 -20.49
CA ALA A 133 9.52 2.40 -20.54
C ALA A 133 10.96 2.94 -20.43
N GLU A 134 11.78 2.29 -19.62
CA GLU A 134 13.21 2.57 -19.51
C GLU A 134 13.99 1.49 -20.25
N PHE A 135 14.94 1.90 -21.10
CA PHE A 135 15.81 0.99 -21.83
C PHE A 135 17.26 1.19 -21.37
N ARG A 136 17.99 0.10 -21.18
CA ARG A 136 19.41 0.12 -20.80
C ARG A 136 20.16 -0.98 -21.54
N GLY A 137 21.37 -0.67 -22.00
CA GLY A 137 22.22 -1.64 -22.72
C GLY A 137 21.78 -1.91 -24.16
N PHE A 138 21.23 -0.91 -24.85
CA PHE A 138 20.93 -1.03 -26.28
C PHE A 138 22.22 -0.95 -27.11
N GLU A 139 22.65 -2.06 -27.69
CA GLU A 139 23.86 -2.16 -28.50
C GLU A 139 23.68 -3.05 -29.73
N ILE A 140 24.45 -2.77 -30.78
CA ILE A 140 24.58 -3.65 -31.94
C ILE A 140 25.58 -4.74 -31.57
N THR A 141 25.12 -5.99 -31.53
CA THR A 141 25.97 -7.12 -31.13
C THR A 141 26.61 -7.84 -32.32
N SER A 142 26.10 -7.69 -33.54
CA SER A 142 26.62 -8.32 -34.78
C SER A 142 25.98 -7.75 -36.06
N TYR A 143 26.49 -8.16 -37.24
CA TYR A 143 25.89 -7.93 -38.56
C TYR A 143 26.33 -9.02 -39.55
N ASP A 144 25.44 -9.40 -40.49
CA ASP A 144 25.66 -10.44 -41.51
C ASP A 144 25.22 -9.96 -42.92
N ILE A 145 25.66 -10.67 -43.96
CA ILE A 145 25.16 -10.50 -45.34
C ILE A 145 23.85 -11.28 -45.48
N VAL A 146 22.84 -10.70 -46.14
CA VAL A 146 21.52 -11.32 -46.41
C VAL A 146 21.41 -11.72 -47.88
#